data_AF-A0A497LJ77-F1
#
_entry.id   AF-A0A497LJ77-F1
#
_cell.length_a   1.000
_cell.length_b   1.000
_cell.length_c   1.000
_cell.angle_alpha   90.00
_cell.angle_beta   90.00
_cell.angle_gamma   90.00
#
_symmetry.space_group_name_H-M   'P 1'
#
loop_
_entity.id
_entity.type
_entity.pdbx_description
1 polymer ?
#
loop_
_entity_poly.entity_id
_entity_poly.type
_entity_poly.pdbx_seq_one_letter_code
_entity_poly.pdbx_strand_id
1 'polypeptide(L)'
;MIKTKSEVNFIEKLERFLEKNIKTISVDWWLFSKIDEYLDEIFIPYYDPESNKIRKFKPDFIFWFSKGNEYFIVFVDPKGIKHTEFEHKVDWFKRFFEDDGKPKTFTHAGFKIGVFLFLFTEDVNKLSEGYKIGLIVLNQFSI
;
A
#
# COMPACT_ATOMS: atom_id res chain seq x y z
N MET A 1 2.15 17.54 5.45
CA MET A 1 3.52 18.01 5.12
C MET A 1 4.34 16.82 4.63
N ILE A 2 4.94 16.86 3.44
CA ILE A 2 5.82 15.79 2.90
C ILE A 2 7.17 15.87 3.63
N LYS A 3 7.61 14.79 4.26
CA LYS A 3 8.70 14.83 5.25
C LYS A 3 9.99 14.16 4.77
N THR A 4 9.89 13.17 3.88
CA THR A 4 11.03 12.34 3.49
C THR A 4 11.31 12.40 1.99
N LYS A 5 12.56 12.13 1.60
CA LYS A 5 12.97 12.07 0.19
C LYS A 5 12.23 10.96 -0.57
N SER A 6 11.91 9.83 0.08
CA SER A 6 11.16 8.73 -0.53
C SER A 6 9.72 9.14 -0.83
N GLU A 7 9.05 9.89 0.06
CA GLU A 7 7.71 10.43 -0.20
C GLU A 7 7.69 11.44 -1.36
N VAL A 8 8.63 12.40 -1.40
CA VAL A 8 8.72 13.38 -2.51
C VAL A 8 8.87 12.66 -3.84
N ASN A 9 9.82 11.72 -3.90
CA ASN A 9 10.09 10.93 -5.11
C ASN A 9 8.90 10.07 -5.52
N PHE A 10 8.18 9.48 -4.56
CA PHE A 10 6.95 8.75 -4.84
C PHE A 10 5.90 9.67 -5.49
N ILE A 11 5.69 10.87 -4.94
CA ILE A 11 4.73 11.83 -5.49
C ILE A 11 5.14 12.30 -6.89
N GLU A 12 6.40 12.66 -7.11
CA GLU A 12 6.89 13.04 -8.44
C GLU A 12 6.70 11.93 -9.48
N LYS A 13 6.90 10.66 -9.08
CA LYS A 13 6.67 9.49 -9.95
C LYS A 13 5.19 9.23 -10.18
N LEU A 14 4.35 9.41 -9.17
CA LEU A 14 2.89 9.32 -9.27
C LEU A 14 2.36 10.38 -10.24
N GLU A 15 2.78 11.63 -10.12
CA GLU A 15 2.38 12.72 -11.02
C GLU A 15 2.73 12.39 -12.48
N ARG A 16 4.00 12.02 -12.74
CA ARG A 16 4.45 11.61 -14.09
C ARG A 16 3.70 10.41 -14.63
N PHE A 17 3.30 9.48 -13.76
CA PHE A 17 2.49 8.34 -14.16
C PHE A 17 1.09 8.79 -14.60
N LEU A 18 0.43 9.61 -13.78
CA LEU A 18 -0.91 10.11 -14.04
C LEU A 18 -0.97 10.95 -15.32
N GLU A 19 0.01 11.83 -15.57
CA GLU A 19 0.09 12.61 -16.82
C GLU A 19 0.00 11.75 -18.08
N LYS A 20 0.59 10.55 -18.04
CA LYS A 20 0.65 9.63 -19.18
C LYS A 20 -0.50 8.63 -19.22
N ASN A 21 -1.01 8.25 -18.05
CA ASN A 21 -1.87 7.06 -17.89
C ASN A 21 -3.24 7.37 -17.28
N ILE A 22 -3.60 8.63 -17.01
CA ILE A 22 -4.90 8.94 -16.40
C ILE A 22 -6.08 8.34 -17.18
N LYS A 23 -5.98 8.26 -18.51
CA LYS A 23 -7.00 7.70 -19.39
C LYS A 23 -7.09 6.17 -19.34
N THR A 24 -6.06 5.48 -18.84
CA THR A 24 -6.02 4.01 -18.76
C THR A 24 -6.50 3.48 -17.40
N ILE A 25 -6.67 4.35 -16.41
CA ILE A 25 -7.24 3.99 -15.10
C ILE A 25 -8.75 3.80 -15.27
N SER A 26 -9.18 2.55 -15.40
CA SER A 26 -10.58 2.18 -15.62
C SER A 26 -11.32 1.97 -14.30
N VAL A 27 -11.61 3.08 -13.61
CA VAL A 27 -12.39 3.12 -12.35
C VAL A 27 -13.41 4.25 -12.42
N ASP A 28 -14.51 4.12 -11.68
CA ASP A 28 -15.55 5.17 -11.62
C ASP A 28 -15.02 6.43 -10.93
N TRP A 29 -14.25 6.21 -9.86
CA TRP A 29 -13.52 7.25 -9.17
C TRP A 29 -12.36 6.66 -8.38
N TRP A 30 -11.38 7.51 -8.09
CA TRP A 30 -10.31 7.21 -7.15
C TRP A 30 -9.89 8.48 -6.42
N LEU A 31 -9.32 8.31 -5.24
CA LEU A 31 -8.67 9.38 -4.50
C LEU A 31 -7.48 8.82 -3.73
N PHE A 32 -6.59 9.70 -3.30
CA PHE A 32 -5.50 9.34 -2.40
C PHE A 32 -5.27 10.43 -1.37
N SER A 33 -4.75 10.02 -0.21
CA SER A 33 -4.34 10.92 0.84
C SER A 33 -2.97 10.49 1.37
N LYS A 34 -2.19 11.47 1.79
CA LYS A 34 -1.11 11.22 2.75
C LYS A 34 -1.74 10.92 4.11
N ILE A 35 -1.16 9.96 4.84
CA ILE A 35 -1.50 9.68 6.24
C ILE A 35 -0.61 10.55 7.13
N ASP A 36 -1.21 11.27 8.07
CA ASP A 36 -0.49 12.00 9.11
C ASP A 36 -0.24 11.09 10.32
N GLU A 37 1.03 10.84 10.62
CA GLU A 37 1.44 9.94 11.69
C GLU A 37 0.99 10.36 13.11
N TYR A 38 0.59 11.62 13.32
CA TYR A 38 0.17 12.14 14.63
C TYR A 38 -1.34 12.30 14.73
N LEU A 39 -2.00 12.70 13.64
CA LEU A 39 -3.43 13.01 13.64
C LEU A 39 -4.29 11.81 13.24
N ASP A 40 -3.80 10.95 12.34
CA ASP A 40 -4.58 9.83 11.83
C ASP A 40 -4.38 8.58 12.69
N GLU A 41 -5.50 7.97 13.07
CA GLU A 41 -5.55 6.69 13.79
C GLU A 41 -5.57 5.48 12.84
N ILE A 42 -4.93 5.60 11.68
CA ILE A 42 -4.82 4.55 10.69
C ILE A 42 -3.49 3.81 10.88
N PHE A 43 -3.55 2.55 11.27
CA PHE A 43 -2.37 1.69 11.41
C PHE A 43 -2.72 0.20 11.30
N ILE A 44 -1.73 -0.59 10.93
CA ILE A 44 -1.77 -2.05 10.94
C ILE A 44 -0.94 -2.53 12.13
N PRO A 45 -1.49 -3.29 13.09
CA PRO A 45 -0.70 -3.82 14.19
C PRO A 45 0.24 -4.92 13.69
N TYR A 46 1.47 -4.98 14.20
CA TYR A 46 2.41 -6.08 13.95
C TYR A 46 3.20 -6.41 15.19
N TYR A 47 3.60 -7.68 15.35
CA TYR A 47 4.53 -8.09 16.40
C TYR A 47 5.97 -7.80 15.94
N ASP A 48 6.71 -7.06 16.77
CA ASP A 48 8.13 -6.79 16.60
C ASP A 48 8.95 -7.70 17.54
N PRO A 49 9.67 -8.70 16.99
CA PRO A 49 10.49 -9.62 17.80
C PRO A 49 11.66 -8.94 18.51
N GLU A 50 12.21 -7.85 17.97
CA GLU A 50 13.37 -7.17 18.56
C GLU A 50 12.99 -6.45 19.85
N SER A 51 11.82 -5.82 19.87
CA SER A 51 11.29 -5.11 21.04
C SER A 51 10.30 -5.92 21.88
N ASN A 52 9.94 -7.15 21.44
CA ASN A 52 8.96 -8.03 22.04
C ASN A 52 7.61 -7.34 22.35
N LYS A 53 7.10 -6.56 21.39
CA LYS A 53 5.88 -5.74 21.54
C LYS A 53 5.05 -5.72 20.27
N ILE A 54 3.75 -5.45 20.44
CA ILE A 54 2.88 -5.07 19.33
C ILE A 54 3.13 -3.60 19.01
N ARG A 55 3.54 -3.33 17.77
CA ARG A 55 3.80 -1.98 17.25
C ARG A 55 2.79 -1.63 16.17
N LYS A 56 2.67 -0.33 15.91
CA LYS A 56 1.77 0.23 14.89
C LYS A 56 2.56 0.49 13.62
N PHE A 57 2.26 -0.23 12.55
CA PHE A 57 2.74 0.11 11.22
C PHE A 57 1.82 1.19 10.63
N LYS A 58 2.38 2.36 10.32
CA LYS A 58 1.68 3.49 9.72
C LYS A 58 2.22 3.70 8.30
N PRO A 59 1.50 3.27 7.25
CA PRO A 59 1.87 3.58 5.87
C PRO A 59 1.85 5.10 5.62
N ASP A 60 2.59 5.57 4.62
CA ASP A 60 2.66 7.00 4.28
C ASP A 60 1.44 7.50 3.50
N PHE A 61 0.85 6.65 2.66
CA PHE A 61 -0.27 6.99 1.79
C PHE A 61 -1.35 5.92 1.82
N ILE A 62 -2.57 6.35 1.51
CA ILE A 62 -3.73 5.50 1.28
C ILE A 62 -4.43 5.96 -0.01
N PHE A 63 -4.80 4.99 -0.83
CA PHE A 63 -5.59 5.18 -2.03
C PHE A 63 -6.91 4.43 -1.89
N TRP A 64 -7.94 4.99 -2.51
CA TRP A 64 -9.25 4.38 -2.63
C TRP A 64 -9.62 4.35 -4.10
N PHE A 65 -10.08 3.20 -4.57
CA PHE A 65 -10.57 3.01 -5.94
C PHE A 65 -11.95 2.37 -5.89
N SER A 66 -12.85 2.80 -6.77
CA SER A 66 -14.19 2.24 -6.91
C SER A 66 -14.50 1.92 -8.36
N LYS A 67 -15.07 0.73 -8.61
CA LYS A 67 -15.56 0.30 -9.92
C LYS A 67 -16.80 -0.57 -9.74
N GLY A 68 -17.98 -0.01 -10.00
CA GLY A 68 -19.25 -0.64 -9.67
C GLY A 68 -19.33 -0.98 -8.18
N ASN A 69 -19.49 -2.27 -7.87
CA ASN A 69 -19.55 -2.76 -6.49
C ASN A 69 -18.18 -3.24 -5.95
N GLU A 70 -17.10 -3.10 -6.72
CA GLU A 70 -15.74 -3.43 -6.28
C GLU A 70 -15.07 -2.18 -5.71
N TYR A 71 -14.46 -2.32 -4.54
CA TYR A 71 -13.82 -1.24 -3.80
C TYR A 71 -12.44 -1.68 -3.30
N PHE A 72 -11.43 -0.85 -3.53
CA PHE A 72 -10.05 -1.19 -3.19
C PHE A 72 -9.47 -0.13 -2.26
N ILE A 73 -8.98 -0.57 -1.09
CA ILE A 73 -8.20 0.26 -0.18
C ILE A 73 -6.74 -0.16 -0.34
N VAL A 74 -5.89 0.78 -0.67
CA VAL A 74 -4.51 0.50 -1.02
C VAL A 74 -3.58 1.35 -0.17
N PHE A 75 -2.87 0.73 0.76
CA PHE A 75 -1.81 1.36 1.53
C PHE A 75 -0.53 1.38 0.72
N VAL A 76 0.16 2.53 0.71
CA VAL A 76 1.46 2.68 0.04
C VAL A 76 2.47 3.28 1.02
N ASP A 77 3.64 2.67 1.09
CA ASP A 77 4.74 3.11 1.95
C ASP A 77 6.03 3.22 1.13
N PRO A 78 6.47 4.44 0.76
CA PRO A 78 7.74 4.69 0.10
C PRO A 78 8.94 4.46 1.01
N LYS A 79 9.65 3.37 0.74
CA LYS A 79 10.80 2.92 1.53
C LYS A 79 12.12 3.57 1.12
N GLY A 80 12.97 3.74 2.14
CA GLY A 80 14.43 3.79 2.03
C GLY A 80 15.07 2.42 2.30
N ILE A 81 16.40 2.35 2.32
CA ILE A 81 17.23 1.14 2.11
C ILE A 81 17.19 0.07 3.24
N LYS A 82 16.40 0.18 4.33
CA LYS A 82 16.46 -0.78 5.46
C LYS A 82 15.50 -1.97 5.31
N HIS A 83 16.06 -3.18 5.27
CA HIS A 83 15.38 -4.41 4.84
C HIS A 83 14.70 -5.26 5.92
N THR A 84 15.20 -5.35 7.16
CA THR A 84 14.69 -6.39 8.08
C THR A 84 13.36 -6.04 8.76
N GLU A 85 13.11 -4.76 9.07
CA GLU A 85 11.89 -4.35 9.76
C GLU A 85 10.59 -4.48 8.93
N PHE A 86 10.68 -4.55 7.59
CA PHE A 86 9.48 -4.56 6.76
C PHE A 86 8.84 -5.95 6.67
N GLU A 87 9.62 -7.02 6.77
CA GLU A 87 9.14 -8.39 6.59
C GLU A 87 8.04 -8.69 7.61
N HIS A 88 8.26 -8.36 8.89
CA HIS A 88 7.24 -8.51 9.94
C HIS A 88 5.98 -7.67 9.67
N LYS A 89 6.12 -6.45 9.15
CA LYS A 89 4.96 -5.59 8.85
C LYS A 89 4.10 -6.21 7.74
N VAL A 90 4.75 -6.73 6.69
CA VAL A 90 4.06 -7.39 5.57
C VAL A 90 3.43 -8.71 6.03
N ASP A 91 4.14 -9.54 6.79
CA ASP A 91 3.60 -10.80 7.27
C ASP A 91 2.32 -10.60 8.10
N TRP A 92 2.31 -9.59 8.98
CA TRP A 92 1.13 -9.24 9.74
C TRP A 92 0.02 -8.63 8.90
N PHE A 93 0.35 -7.80 7.89
CA PHE A 93 -0.63 -7.35 6.90
C PHE A 93 -1.31 -8.54 6.21
N LYS A 94 -0.53 -9.49 5.69
CA LYS A 94 -1.05 -10.70 5.02
C LYS A 94 -1.96 -11.50 5.95
N ARG A 95 -1.61 -11.67 7.23
CA ARG A 95 -2.47 -12.35 8.22
C ARG A 95 -3.85 -11.71 8.34
N PHE A 96 -3.94 -10.39 8.31
CA PHE A 96 -5.21 -9.69 8.41
C PHE A 96 -5.99 -9.70 7.10
N PHE A 97 -5.33 -9.47 5.97
CA PHE A 97 -5.97 -9.10 4.72
C PHE A 97 -5.78 -10.09 3.56
N GLU A 98 -5.11 -11.23 3.77
CA GLU A 98 -4.96 -12.28 2.75
C GLU A 98 -5.35 -13.67 3.28
N ASP A 99 -5.93 -14.50 2.41
CA ASP A 99 -6.13 -15.94 2.58
C ASP A 99 -5.42 -16.67 1.44
N ASP A 100 -4.53 -17.62 1.76
CA ASP A 100 -3.73 -18.39 0.79
C ASP A 100 -3.02 -17.53 -0.29
N GLY A 101 -2.48 -16.39 0.13
CA GLY A 101 -1.76 -15.45 -0.75
C GLY A 101 -2.67 -14.66 -1.70
N LYS A 102 -3.98 -14.66 -1.46
CA LYS A 102 -4.97 -13.85 -2.18
C LYS A 102 -5.60 -12.83 -1.24
N PRO A 103 -5.88 -11.60 -1.69
CA PRO A 103 -6.59 -10.62 -0.87
C PRO A 103 -7.95 -11.16 -0.40
N LYS A 104 -8.23 -11.00 0.89
CA LYS A 104 -9.56 -11.25 1.46
C LYS A 104 -10.55 -10.27 0.87
N THR A 105 -11.77 -10.74 0.63
CA THR A 105 -12.89 -9.90 0.25
C THR A 105 -13.76 -9.64 1.46
N PHE A 106 -13.84 -8.38 1.88
CA PHE A 106 -14.80 -7.92 2.89
C PHE A 106 -16.07 -7.43 2.19
N THR A 107 -17.23 -7.52 2.84
CA THR A 107 -18.46 -6.94 2.30
C THR A 107 -19.00 -5.89 3.26
N HIS A 108 -19.25 -4.69 2.75
CA HIS A 108 -19.82 -3.59 3.52
C HIS A 108 -20.65 -2.68 2.63
N ALA A 109 -21.87 -2.33 3.05
CA ALA A 109 -22.77 -1.43 2.33
C ALA A 109 -22.97 -1.77 0.83
N GLY A 110 -22.95 -3.06 0.47
CA GLY A 110 -23.08 -3.53 -0.91
C GLY A 110 -21.78 -3.56 -1.73
N PHE A 111 -20.67 -3.06 -1.18
CA PHE A 111 -19.35 -3.13 -1.79
C PHE A 111 -18.61 -4.40 -1.38
N LYS A 112 -17.87 -4.96 -2.32
CA LYS A 112 -16.81 -5.94 -2.10
C LYS A 112 -15.50 -5.19 -1.97
N ILE A 113 -14.87 -5.30 -0.81
CA ILE A 113 -13.70 -4.51 -0.42
C ILE A 113 -12.49 -5.42 -0.39
N GLY A 114 -11.46 -5.08 -1.16
CA GLY A 114 -10.12 -5.64 -1.05
C GLY A 114 -9.16 -4.63 -0.42
N VAL A 115 -8.23 -5.10 0.42
CA VAL A 115 -7.21 -4.26 1.06
C VAL A 115 -5.83 -4.72 0.61
N PHE A 116 -4.97 -3.78 0.20
CA PHE A 116 -3.66 -4.05 -0.38
C PHE A 116 -2.58 -3.21 0.27
N LEU A 117 -1.33 -3.71 0.24
CA LEU A 117 -0.16 -3.00 0.72
C LEU A 117 0.92 -3.01 -0.37
N PHE A 118 1.41 -1.82 -0.74
CA PHE A 118 2.51 -1.63 -1.68
C PHE A 118 3.69 -0.98 -0.98
N LEU A 119 4.83 -1.66 -1.01
CA LEU A 119 6.10 -1.10 -0.56
C LEU A 119 6.83 -0.51 -1.76
N PHE A 120 6.94 0.81 -1.82
CA PHE A 120 7.55 1.48 -2.95
C PHE A 120 9.06 1.67 -2.72
N THR A 121 9.89 1.00 -3.51
CA THR A 121 11.37 1.09 -3.44
C THR A 121 11.94 1.38 -4.83
N GLU A 122 13.06 2.11 -4.88
CA GLU A 122 13.78 2.33 -6.15
C GLU A 122 14.55 1.10 -6.63
N ASP A 123 14.81 0.16 -5.73
CA ASP A 123 15.61 -1.03 -6.01
C ASP A 123 14.78 -2.27 -5.67
N VAL A 124 14.20 -2.89 -6.70
CA VAL A 124 13.36 -4.08 -6.59
C VAL A 124 14.16 -5.35 -6.29
N ASN A 125 15.48 -5.33 -6.54
CA ASN A 125 16.37 -6.46 -6.23
C ASN A 125 16.62 -6.60 -4.72
N LYS A 126 16.21 -5.59 -3.96
CA LYS A 126 16.29 -5.56 -2.50
C LYS A 126 15.12 -6.28 -1.81
N LEU A 127 14.07 -6.66 -2.53
CA LEU A 127 12.95 -7.42 -1.99
C LEU A 127 13.19 -8.92 -2.18
N SER A 128 13.08 -9.70 -1.10
CA SER A 128 13.01 -11.16 -1.14
C SER A 128 11.79 -11.60 -1.99
N GLU A 129 11.89 -12.71 -2.72
CA GLU A 129 10.92 -13.07 -3.78
C GLU A 129 9.46 -13.13 -3.30
N GLY A 130 9.21 -13.52 -2.05
CA GLY A 130 7.88 -13.54 -1.41
C GLY A 130 7.27 -12.17 -1.08
N TYR A 131 8.06 -11.09 -1.25
CA TYR A 131 7.68 -9.70 -1.00
C TYR A 131 7.74 -8.84 -2.27
N LYS A 132 7.99 -9.46 -3.43
CA LYS A 132 7.78 -8.85 -4.76
C LYS A 132 6.29 -8.79 -5.16
N ILE A 133 5.42 -9.40 -4.36
CA ILE A 133 3.98 -9.38 -4.53
C ILE A 133 3.47 -8.03 -4.05
N GLY A 134 2.93 -7.23 -4.97
CA GLY A 134 2.70 -5.80 -4.77
C GLY A 134 3.75 -4.92 -5.44
N LEU A 135 4.41 -5.38 -6.51
CA LEU A 135 5.05 -4.48 -7.46
C LEU A 135 4.04 -4.08 -8.51
N ILE A 136 3.40 -2.92 -8.32
CA ILE A 136 2.85 -2.21 -9.47
C ILE A 136 4.05 -1.77 -10.30
N VAL A 137 4.44 -2.61 -11.27
CA VAL A 137 4.73 -2.03 -12.58
C VAL A 137 3.46 -1.27 -12.91
N LEU A 138 3.56 0.04 -13.05
CA LEU A 138 2.48 0.99 -13.35
C LEU A 138 1.51 0.55 -14.49
N ASN A 139 1.85 -0.52 -15.21
CA ASN A 139 1.03 -1.24 -16.17
C ASN A 139 0.04 -2.27 -15.56
N GLN A 140 0.01 -2.50 -14.25
CA GLN A 140 -0.93 -3.42 -13.60
C GLN A 140 -2.20 -2.75 -13.04
N PHE A 141 -2.41 -1.46 -13.31
CA PHE A 141 -3.68 -0.75 -13.03
C PHE A 141 -4.84 -1.16 -13.95
N SER A 142 -4.71 -2.28 -14.68
CA SER A 142 -5.82 -2.89 -15.42
C SER A 142 -6.70 -3.68 -14.45
N ILE A 143 -7.60 -2.97 -13.78
CA ILE A 143 -8.86 -3.53 -13.26
C ILE A 143 -9.87 -3.54 -14.41
#